data_AF-A0A221RAQ0-F1
#
_entry.id   AF-A0A221RAQ0-F1
#
_cell.length_a   1.000
_cell.length_b   1.000
_cell.length_c   1.000
_cell.angle_alpha   90.00
_cell.angle_beta   90.00
_cell.angle_gamma   90.00
#
_symmetry.space_group_name_H-M   'P 1'
#
loop_
_entity.id
_entity.type
_entity.pdbx_description
1 polymer ?
#
loop_
_entity_poly.entity_id
_entity_poly.type
_entity_poly.pdbx_seq_one_letter_code
_entity_poly.pdbx_strand_id
1 'polypeptide(L)'
;MTRGLRGSDVPFLTRRVKEPATPAPNPAVPNPAAASPVSAPSPTRAASPNRDPLDLSAPSAHSPSSAAAPNRNPLDLSHHASPRPSAPGPSVARPEVPRSPESRLYPAPAFGELRQLTASDAVVRLNPRQSGIGSLIVTGTRGVAWEGEDRTTGAQSVHHEEIGTPIPTAGNRPLVGYHGRDALIVLRHVRLLRRALFIAAGPPMTVQTFDGSGVAVQGTLAPGQRTVLTVARIGSMLEVRAESVPEEWDDGQIWREFAFTMTVGLGGPRR
;
A
#
# COMPACT_ATOMS: atom_id res chain seq x y z
N MET A 1 8.51 33.86 18.82
CA MET A 1 7.11 33.63 19.27
C MET A 1 6.56 32.41 18.53
N THR A 2 5.72 31.61 19.15
CA THR A 2 5.22 30.34 18.62
C THR A 2 3.83 30.46 18.01
N ARG A 3 3.59 29.81 16.86
CA ARG A 3 2.24 29.43 16.42
C ARG A 3 2.31 28.15 15.57
N GLY A 4 2.11 27.01 16.22
CA GLY A 4 2.01 25.73 15.53
C GLY A 4 0.64 25.57 14.87
N LEU A 5 0.61 25.12 13.63
CA LEU A 5 -0.61 24.66 12.97
C LEU A 5 -0.82 23.18 13.30
N ARG A 6 -1.96 22.87 13.93
CA ARG A 6 -2.41 21.48 14.12
C ARG A 6 -2.91 20.93 12.79
N GLY A 7 -2.77 19.62 12.61
CA GLY A 7 -3.36 18.91 11.47
C GLY A 7 -4.85 18.64 11.64
N SER A 8 -5.33 17.62 10.90
CA SER A 8 -6.71 17.15 10.80
C SER A 8 -7.74 18.17 10.34
N ASP A 9 -7.88 18.30 9.02
CA ASP A 9 -9.21 18.37 8.42
C ASP A 9 -9.22 17.48 7.15
N VAL A 10 -9.80 16.29 7.27
CA VAL A 10 -9.87 15.27 6.20
C VAL A 10 -11.30 14.69 6.22
N PRO A 11 -12.16 15.04 5.25
CA PRO A 11 -13.62 14.98 5.42
C PRO A 11 -14.25 13.57 5.42
N PHE A 12 -13.45 12.51 5.47
CA PHE A 12 -13.91 11.11 5.52
C PHE A 12 -13.51 10.36 6.81
N LEU A 13 -12.86 11.02 7.77
CA LEU A 13 -12.49 10.41 9.07
C LEU A 13 -13.46 10.71 10.22
N THR A 14 -14.53 11.49 9.98
CA THR A 14 -15.57 11.79 10.97
C THR A 14 -16.50 10.59 11.20
N ARG A 15 -16.25 9.89 12.32
CA ARG A 15 -17.14 8.86 12.90
C ARG A 15 -18.57 9.38 12.96
N ARG A 16 -19.54 8.67 12.35
CA ARG A 16 -20.95 9.09 12.29
C ARG A 16 -21.62 9.04 13.67
N VAL A 17 -21.48 10.12 14.43
CA VAL A 17 -22.29 10.37 15.64
C VAL A 17 -23.73 10.62 15.21
N LYS A 18 -24.68 9.94 15.85
CA LYS A 18 -26.12 10.18 15.68
C LYS A 18 -26.57 11.12 16.79
N GLU A 19 -26.76 12.39 16.45
CA GLU A 19 -27.26 13.39 17.41
C GLU A 19 -28.73 13.10 17.80
N PRO A 20 -29.14 13.47 19.04
CA PRO A 20 -30.52 13.33 19.50
C PRO A 20 -31.44 14.37 18.85
N ALA A 21 -32.71 14.03 18.67
CA ALA A 21 -33.71 14.95 18.13
C ALA A 21 -34.18 15.97 19.18
N THR A 22 -34.30 17.23 18.78
CA THR A 22 -34.80 18.36 19.57
C THR A 22 -36.13 18.84 18.96
N PRO A 23 -37.16 19.21 19.75
CA PRO A 23 -38.55 19.18 19.30
C PRO A 23 -39.00 20.39 18.45
N ALA A 24 -40.14 20.22 17.76
CA ALA A 24 -40.73 21.20 16.86
C ALA A 24 -41.63 22.24 17.56
N PRO A 25 -41.69 23.50 17.07
CA PRO A 25 -42.71 24.48 17.45
C PRO A 25 -43.98 24.38 16.58
N ASN A 26 -45.13 24.78 17.14
CA ASN A 26 -46.46 24.82 16.49
C ASN A 26 -46.94 26.28 16.26
N PRO A 27 -48.06 26.57 15.53
CA PRO A 27 -48.11 27.74 14.64
C PRO A 27 -49.14 28.87 14.89
N ALA A 28 -48.84 30.07 14.36
CA ALA A 28 -49.73 31.14 13.86
C ALA A 28 -48.92 32.06 12.88
N VAL A 29 -49.38 32.76 11.81
CA VAL A 29 -50.70 33.16 11.22
C VAL A 29 -51.24 34.51 11.75
N PRO A 30 -51.67 35.53 10.92
CA PRO A 30 -51.66 35.67 9.45
C PRO A 30 -51.08 36.99 8.83
N ASN A 31 -51.01 36.97 7.49
CA ASN A 31 -51.00 38.00 6.39
C ASN A 31 -51.63 39.41 6.63
N PRO A 32 -51.61 40.38 5.65
CA PRO A 32 -51.18 40.34 4.22
C PRO A 32 -50.10 41.42 3.87
N ALA A 33 -49.71 41.79 2.63
CA ALA A 33 -50.11 41.53 1.22
C ALA A 33 -48.86 41.69 0.28
N ALA A 34 -48.86 41.69 -1.07
CA ALA A 34 -49.87 41.58 -2.14
C ALA A 34 -49.27 40.99 -3.46
N ALA A 35 -50.15 40.56 -4.38
CA ALA A 35 -49.95 40.35 -5.84
C ALA A 35 -49.03 39.21 -6.38
N SER A 36 -49.60 38.45 -7.32
CA SER A 36 -48.97 37.53 -8.28
C SER A 36 -49.63 37.81 -9.68
N PRO A 37 -49.39 37.10 -10.83
CA PRO A 37 -49.65 35.65 -10.98
C PRO A 37 -48.88 34.86 -12.10
N VAL A 38 -49.00 33.50 -12.05
CA VAL A 38 -49.24 32.56 -13.19
C VAL A 38 -48.28 32.59 -14.40
N SER A 39 -47.57 31.48 -14.73
CA SER A 39 -48.21 30.28 -15.33
C SER A 39 -47.45 28.96 -15.16
N ALA A 40 -48.20 27.86 -15.16
CA ALA A 40 -47.75 26.50 -15.49
C ALA A 40 -48.61 25.96 -16.66
N PRO A 41 -48.24 24.83 -17.30
CA PRO A 41 -49.12 23.66 -17.11
C PRO A 41 -48.41 22.29 -17.06
N SER A 42 -49.17 21.30 -16.60
CA SER A 42 -48.98 19.84 -16.68
C SER A 42 -50.39 19.22 -16.81
N PRO A 43 -50.64 17.88 -16.83
CA PRO A 43 -49.75 16.71 -16.96
C PRO A 43 -50.27 15.67 -18.00
N THR A 44 -49.59 14.52 -18.14
CA THR A 44 -50.21 13.26 -18.60
C THR A 44 -49.67 12.06 -17.79
N ARG A 45 -50.38 10.91 -17.79
CA ARG A 45 -50.26 9.81 -16.81
C ARG A 45 -50.41 8.42 -17.45
N ALA A 46 -49.95 7.39 -16.72
CA ALA A 46 -50.16 5.94 -16.91
C ALA A 46 -49.13 5.23 -17.83
N ALA A 47 -48.88 3.91 -17.70
CA ALA A 47 -49.54 2.90 -16.87
C ALA A 47 -48.55 1.84 -16.29
N SER A 48 -49.03 1.01 -15.35
CA SER A 48 -48.37 -0.23 -14.90
C SER A 48 -49.25 -1.45 -15.24
N PRO A 49 -48.65 -2.62 -15.49
CA PRO A 49 -48.80 -3.77 -14.57
C PRO A 49 -47.41 -4.37 -14.22
N ASN A 50 -47.12 -4.96 -13.05
CA ASN A 50 -47.87 -5.76 -12.05
C ASN A 50 -47.88 -7.28 -12.32
N ARG A 51 -47.82 -8.07 -11.22
CA ARG A 51 -47.56 -9.52 -11.07
C ARG A 51 -46.09 -9.97 -11.17
N ASP A 52 -45.62 -10.95 -10.38
CA ASP A 52 -46.02 -11.42 -9.03
C ASP A 52 -44.85 -12.23 -8.42
N PRO A 53 -44.79 -12.46 -7.09
CA PRO A 53 -43.68 -13.13 -6.42
C PRO A 53 -43.83 -14.65 -6.35
N LEU A 54 -42.72 -15.37 -6.18
CA LEU A 54 -42.68 -16.77 -5.74
C LEU A 54 -41.55 -16.98 -4.71
N ASP A 55 -41.95 -16.89 -3.43
CA ASP A 55 -41.27 -17.60 -2.34
C ASP A 55 -41.68 -19.08 -2.38
N LEU A 56 -40.81 -19.99 -1.88
CA LEU A 56 -41.18 -21.22 -1.17
C LEU A 56 -39.93 -22.06 -0.78
N SER A 57 -39.81 -22.30 0.53
CA SER A 57 -39.28 -23.53 1.15
C SER A 57 -37.79 -23.93 0.98
N ALA A 58 -37.02 -23.72 2.06
CA ALA A 58 -36.09 -24.75 2.54
C ALA A 58 -36.88 -25.92 3.16
N PRO A 59 -36.30 -27.13 3.31
CA PRO A 59 -35.80 -27.52 4.65
C PRO A 59 -34.62 -28.52 4.66
N SER A 60 -34.19 -28.89 5.87
CA SER A 60 -33.36 -30.07 6.26
C SER A 60 -31.90 -30.08 5.78
N ALA A 61 -30.85 -30.01 6.60
CA ALA A 61 -30.54 -30.59 7.92
C ALA A 61 -30.20 -32.09 7.88
N HIS A 62 -28.90 -32.42 7.94
CA HIS A 62 -28.35 -33.78 8.12
C HIS A 62 -27.21 -33.79 9.14
N SER A 63 -27.48 -34.38 10.30
CA SER A 63 -26.57 -34.96 11.30
C SER A 63 -27.40 -36.07 11.97
N PRO A 64 -26.91 -37.32 12.08
CA PRO A 64 -25.85 -37.68 13.03
C PRO A 64 -24.80 -38.61 12.35
N SER A 65 -23.95 -39.44 12.99
CA SER A 65 -23.89 -39.87 14.39
C SER A 65 -22.48 -40.28 14.86
N SER A 66 -22.38 -40.54 16.16
CA SER A 66 -21.20 -41.01 16.89
C SER A 66 -20.85 -42.49 16.66
N ALA A 67 -19.55 -42.79 16.65
CA ALA A 67 -18.98 -44.05 17.15
C ALA A 67 -17.57 -43.72 17.70
N ALA A 68 -17.36 -43.64 19.02
CA ALA A 68 -17.21 -44.75 19.97
C ALA A 68 -15.80 -45.36 19.94
N ALA A 69 -15.02 -45.11 21.00
CA ALA A 69 -13.70 -45.70 21.24
C ALA A 69 -13.79 -46.95 22.13
N PRO A 70 -12.82 -47.86 21.99
CA PRO A 70 -12.12 -48.41 23.15
C PRO A 70 -10.59 -48.20 23.02
N ASN A 71 -9.91 -47.56 23.96
CA ASN A 71 -9.61 -48.01 25.33
C ASN A 71 -8.57 -49.15 25.39
N ARG A 72 -7.29 -48.81 25.66
CA ARG A 72 -6.57 -49.24 26.89
C ARG A 72 -5.13 -48.68 26.97
N ASN A 73 -4.86 -48.00 28.08
CA ASN A 73 -3.53 -47.87 28.71
C ASN A 73 -3.15 -49.24 29.35
N PRO A 74 -1.87 -49.55 29.69
CA PRO A 74 -1.07 -48.74 30.62
C PRO A 74 0.45 -48.67 30.31
N LEU A 75 1.19 -48.11 31.27
CA LEU A 75 2.66 -48.14 31.36
C LEU A 75 3.19 -49.58 31.27
N ASP A 76 4.31 -49.74 30.57
CA ASP A 76 5.29 -50.79 30.85
C ASP A 76 6.51 -50.14 31.53
N LEU A 77 7.00 -50.77 32.61
CA LEU A 77 8.11 -50.29 33.45
C LEU A 77 9.15 -51.41 33.63
N SER A 78 9.63 -51.98 32.53
CA SER A 78 10.89 -52.72 32.49
C SER A 78 11.47 -52.80 31.09
N HIS A 79 12.70 -52.30 30.90
CA HIS A 79 13.81 -53.06 30.30
C HIS A 79 15.09 -52.22 30.24
N HIS A 80 16.10 -52.60 31.03
CA HIS A 80 17.46 -52.12 30.82
C HIS A 80 18.03 -52.74 29.53
N ALA A 81 18.29 -51.91 28.53
CA ALA A 81 19.10 -52.27 27.37
C ALA A 81 20.01 -51.09 27.01
N SER A 82 21.24 -51.09 27.50
CA SER A 82 22.22 -50.04 27.21
C SER A 82 22.56 -50.02 25.71
N PRO A 83 22.29 -48.92 24.98
CA PRO A 83 22.70 -48.83 23.58
C PRO A 83 24.24 -48.78 23.51
N ARG A 84 24.81 -49.88 23.02
CA ARG A 84 26.23 -50.04 22.67
C ARG A 84 26.68 -48.83 21.82
N PRO A 85 27.85 -48.21 22.09
CA PRO A 85 28.31 -47.06 21.31
C PRO A 85 28.56 -47.48 19.85
N SER A 86 27.62 -47.13 18.97
CA SER A 86 27.80 -47.26 17.53
C SER A 86 28.89 -46.31 17.07
N ALA A 87 29.81 -46.81 16.24
CA ALA A 87 30.85 -45.99 15.63
C ALA A 87 30.24 -44.82 14.83
N PRO A 88 30.93 -43.67 14.71
CA PRO A 88 30.45 -42.53 13.93
C PRO A 88 30.37 -42.92 12.44
N GLY A 89 29.16 -43.29 12.00
CA GLY A 89 28.86 -43.42 10.58
C GLY A 89 29.04 -42.09 9.85
N PRO A 90 29.31 -42.11 8.53
CA PRO A 90 29.46 -40.88 7.76
C PRO A 90 28.20 -40.03 7.88
N SER A 91 28.37 -38.81 8.40
CA SER A 91 27.26 -37.86 8.57
C SER A 91 26.68 -37.53 7.20
N VAL A 92 25.49 -38.06 6.89
CA VAL A 92 24.77 -37.76 5.66
C VAL A 92 24.49 -36.26 5.67
N ALA A 93 25.15 -35.53 4.77
CA ALA A 93 25.11 -34.07 4.73
C ALA A 93 23.64 -33.61 4.64
N ARG A 94 23.16 -32.97 5.73
CA ARG A 94 21.81 -32.41 5.80
C ARG A 94 21.65 -31.46 4.61
N PRO A 95 20.63 -31.64 3.74
CA PRO A 95 20.49 -30.81 2.55
C PRO A 95 20.43 -29.34 2.96
N GLU A 96 21.33 -28.52 2.41
CA GLU A 96 21.43 -27.11 2.77
C GLU A 96 20.16 -26.40 2.30
N VAL A 97 19.36 -25.92 3.26
CA VAL A 97 18.14 -25.17 2.96
C VAL A 97 18.54 -23.92 2.18
N PRO A 98 17.96 -23.68 0.98
CA PRO A 98 18.33 -22.53 0.15
C PRO A 98 18.25 -21.22 0.94
N ARG A 99 19.43 -20.63 1.21
CA ARG A 99 19.53 -19.39 2.01
C ARG A 99 18.75 -18.27 1.32
N SER A 100 17.78 -17.69 2.03
CA SER A 100 16.91 -16.65 1.48
C SER A 100 17.72 -15.40 1.10
N PRO A 101 17.26 -14.58 0.14
CA PRO A 101 18.03 -13.41 -0.32
C PRO A 101 18.28 -12.40 0.80
N GLU A 102 17.37 -12.29 1.78
CA GLU A 102 17.52 -11.44 2.95
C GLU A 102 18.75 -11.82 3.81
N SER A 103 19.12 -13.10 3.85
CA SER A 103 20.23 -13.61 4.68
C SER A 103 21.63 -13.27 4.12
N ARG A 104 21.71 -12.57 3.00
CA ARG A 104 22.97 -12.17 2.32
C ARG A 104 23.23 -10.67 2.41
N LEU A 105 22.37 -9.92 3.10
CA LEU A 105 22.43 -8.47 3.18
C LEU A 105 23.37 -8.00 4.29
N TYR A 106 24.13 -6.95 4.00
CA TYR A 106 24.78 -6.14 5.02
C TYR A 106 23.74 -5.53 5.97
N PRO A 107 24.02 -5.38 7.28
CA PRO A 107 23.12 -4.71 8.21
C PRO A 107 22.69 -3.31 7.73
N ALA A 108 21.43 -2.95 7.97
CA ALA A 108 20.90 -1.61 7.76
C ALA A 108 19.77 -1.36 8.79
N PRO A 109 19.58 -0.12 9.27
CA PRO A 109 18.51 0.21 10.22
C PRO A 109 17.11 -0.15 9.73
N ALA A 110 16.22 -0.48 10.66
CA ALA A 110 14.83 -0.73 10.36
C ALA A 110 14.06 0.57 10.09
N PHE A 111 13.03 0.50 9.25
CA PHE A 111 12.21 1.65 8.89
C PHE A 111 11.47 2.19 10.13
N GLY A 112 11.80 3.42 10.52
CA GLY A 112 11.32 4.08 11.75
C GLY A 112 12.39 4.26 12.84
N GLU A 113 13.56 3.62 12.74
CA GLU A 113 14.68 3.84 13.66
C GLU A 113 15.40 5.17 13.37
N LEU A 114 15.64 5.46 12.09
CA LEU A 114 16.18 6.75 11.65
C LEU A 114 15.06 7.77 11.48
N ARG A 115 15.30 9.00 11.98
CA ARG A 115 14.42 10.15 11.73
C ARG A 115 14.65 10.78 10.35
N GLN A 116 15.86 10.65 9.81
CA GLN A 116 16.27 11.24 8.53
C GLN A 116 17.31 10.37 7.83
N LEU A 117 17.21 10.23 6.51
CA LEU A 117 18.26 9.70 5.65
C LEU A 117 19.26 10.80 5.31
N THR A 118 20.55 10.50 5.51
CA THR A 118 21.69 11.42 5.31
C THR A 118 22.73 10.78 4.38
N ALA A 119 23.84 11.46 4.11
CA ALA A 119 24.93 10.88 3.32
C ALA A 119 25.64 9.71 4.03
N SER A 120 25.67 9.71 5.36
CA SER A 120 26.19 8.61 6.19
C SER A 120 25.15 7.50 6.35
N ASP A 121 23.91 7.89 6.66
CA ASP A 121 22.81 7.00 7.01
C ASP A 121 21.79 6.94 5.85
N ALA A 122 22.27 6.51 4.69
CA ALA A 122 21.55 6.60 3.43
C ALA A 122 20.51 5.49 3.19
N VAL A 123 20.41 4.47 4.06
CA VAL A 123 19.62 3.24 3.83
C VAL A 123 18.79 2.85 5.05
N VAL A 124 17.53 2.47 4.83
CA VAL A 124 16.65 1.80 5.80
C VAL A 124 15.91 0.63 5.15
N ARG A 125 15.44 -0.33 5.95
CA ARG A 125 14.63 -1.46 5.45
C ARG A 125 13.29 -1.59 6.14
N LEU A 126 12.23 -1.74 5.34
CA LEU A 126 10.93 -2.16 5.81
C LEU A 126 10.95 -3.67 6.01
N ASN A 127 10.59 -4.13 7.20
CA ASN A 127 10.41 -5.57 7.44
C ASN A 127 9.20 -6.14 6.66
N PRO A 128 9.01 -7.46 6.57
CA PRO A 128 7.93 -8.05 5.78
C PRO A 128 6.51 -7.67 6.23
N ARG A 129 6.31 -7.26 7.49
CA ARG A 129 5.02 -6.77 8.00
C ARG A 129 4.75 -5.35 7.51
N GLN A 130 5.73 -4.45 7.60
CA GLN A 130 5.64 -3.10 7.04
C GLN A 130 5.45 -3.16 5.52
N SER A 131 6.26 -3.97 4.82
CA SER A 131 6.25 -4.11 3.36
C SER A 131 4.96 -4.72 2.78
N GLY A 132 4.04 -5.24 3.60
CA GLY A 132 2.80 -5.89 3.15
C GLY A 132 1.50 -5.14 3.45
N ILE A 133 1.54 -3.99 4.13
CA ILE A 133 0.34 -3.33 4.68
C ILE A 133 0.20 -1.89 4.14
N GLY A 134 -0.97 -1.59 3.56
CA GLY A 134 -1.31 -0.25 3.09
C GLY A 134 -0.46 0.19 1.89
N SER A 135 0.15 1.36 2.01
CA SER A 135 1.02 1.97 1.00
C SER A 135 2.30 2.54 1.62
N LEU A 136 3.36 2.60 0.81
CA LEU A 136 4.46 3.53 1.00
C LEU A 136 4.05 4.86 0.37
N ILE A 137 4.27 5.97 1.07
CA ILE A 137 3.94 7.33 0.65
C ILE A 137 5.25 8.11 0.55
N VAL A 138 5.49 8.76 -0.58
CA VAL A 138 6.69 9.57 -0.85
C VAL A 138 6.29 10.98 -1.27
N THR A 139 6.34 11.91 -0.33
CA THR A 139 6.01 13.33 -0.49
C THR A 139 7.26 14.12 -0.91
N GLY A 140 7.07 15.22 -1.65
CA GLY A 140 8.17 16.10 -2.09
C GLY A 140 8.85 15.68 -3.40
N THR A 141 8.16 14.90 -4.23
CA THR A 141 8.64 14.33 -5.49
C THR A 141 8.20 15.15 -6.71
N ARG A 142 9.00 15.13 -7.79
CA ARG A 142 8.65 15.68 -9.12
C ARG A 142 8.26 14.59 -10.12
N GLY A 143 8.84 13.40 -9.98
CA GLY A 143 8.59 12.24 -10.82
C GLY A 143 8.90 10.93 -10.11
N VAL A 144 8.29 9.84 -10.59
CA VAL A 144 8.54 8.47 -10.13
C VAL A 144 8.68 7.55 -11.34
N ALA A 145 9.62 6.60 -11.29
CA ALA A 145 9.76 5.51 -12.24
C ALA A 145 9.66 4.15 -11.52
N TRP A 146 9.20 3.12 -12.23
CA TRP A 146 9.01 1.76 -11.71
C TRP A 146 9.48 0.69 -12.69
N GLU A 147 9.83 -0.47 -12.14
CA GLU A 147 10.12 -1.71 -12.87
C GLU A 147 9.47 -2.88 -12.13
N GLY A 148 8.67 -3.67 -12.85
CA GLY A 148 7.98 -4.84 -12.34
C GLY A 148 8.85 -6.09 -12.23
N GLU A 149 8.33 -7.11 -11.56
CA GLU A 149 8.93 -8.46 -11.49
C GLU A 149 9.10 -9.09 -12.88
N ASP A 150 8.20 -8.73 -13.82
CA ASP A 150 8.15 -9.09 -15.23
C ASP A 150 9.01 -8.19 -16.16
N ARG A 151 9.73 -7.21 -15.60
CA ARG A 151 10.45 -6.12 -16.30
C ARG A 151 9.57 -5.08 -17.00
N THR A 152 8.26 -5.04 -16.73
CA THR A 152 7.40 -3.94 -17.21
C THR A 152 7.79 -2.63 -16.52
N THR A 153 8.13 -1.61 -17.30
CA THR A 153 8.60 -0.30 -16.81
C THR A 153 7.71 0.85 -17.26
N GLY A 154 7.64 1.87 -16.41
CA GLY A 154 7.04 3.15 -16.72
C GLY A 154 7.47 4.23 -15.74
N ALA A 155 7.02 5.45 -15.99
CA ALA A 155 7.22 6.59 -15.12
C ALA A 155 6.01 7.54 -15.17
N GLN A 156 5.83 8.33 -14.12
CA GLN A 156 4.80 9.35 -14.02
C GLN A 156 5.37 10.63 -13.39
N SER A 157 5.00 11.81 -13.91
CA SER A 157 5.31 13.11 -13.30
C SER A 157 4.28 13.47 -12.23
N VAL A 158 4.62 14.43 -11.35
CA VAL A 158 3.68 15.02 -10.38
C VAL A 158 2.51 15.79 -11.05
N HIS A 159 2.56 15.97 -12.37
CA HIS A 159 1.49 16.51 -13.20
C HIS A 159 0.63 15.41 -13.87
N HIS A 160 0.83 14.14 -13.47
CA HIS A 160 0.17 12.95 -14.02
C HIS A 160 0.47 12.66 -15.50
N GLU A 161 1.55 13.20 -16.05
CA GLU A 161 2.08 12.80 -17.35
C GLU A 161 2.71 11.41 -17.20
N GLU A 162 2.25 10.43 -17.96
CA GLU A 162 2.68 9.03 -17.84
C GLU A 162 3.39 8.55 -19.10
N ILE A 163 4.51 7.83 -18.91
CA ILE A 163 5.34 7.25 -19.96
C ILE A 163 5.53 5.77 -19.68
N GLY A 164 5.36 4.94 -20.71
CA GLY A 164 5.52 3.49 -20.63
C GLY A 164 4.26 2.77 -20.14
N THR A 165 4.43 1.77 -19.28
CA THR A 165 3.33 0.86 -18.90
C THR A 165 3.12 0.84 -17.38
N PRO A 166 1.91 1.16 -16.89
CA PRO A 166 1.58 1.05 -15.47
C PRO A 166 1.37 -0.42 -15.08
N ILE A 167 1.91 -0.83 -13.93
CA ILE A 167 1.72 -2.19 -13.41
C ILE A 167 0.35 -2.25 -12.70
N PRO A 168 -0.63 -3.03 -13.17
CA PRO A 168 -1.95 -3.09 -12.55
C PRO A 168 -1.93 -3.90 -11.24
N THR A 169 -2.76 -3.50 -10.29
CA THR A 169 -3.07 -4.32 -9.09
C THR A 169 -4.51 -4.81 -9.12
N ALA A 170 -4.80 -5.89 -8.38
CA ALA A 170 -6.15 -6.47 -8.27
C ALA A 170 -7.21 -5.50 -7.68
N GLY A 171 -6.79 -4.36 -7.14
CA GLY A 171 -7.67 -3.28 -6.66
C GLY A 171 -7.98 -2.19 -7.68
N ASN A 172 -7.70 -2.41 -8.98
CA ASN A 172 -7.84 -1.42 -10.06
C ASN A 172 -7.09 -0.08 -9.79
N ARG A 173 -5.95 -0.16 -9.11
CA ARG A 173 -4.99 0.93 -8.93
C ARG A 173 -3.64 0.53 -9.51
N PRO A 174 -2.84 1.46 -10.06
CA PRO A 174 -1.46 1.16 -10.43
C PRO A 174 -0.66 0.83 -9.16
N LEU A 175 0.35 -0.04 -9.30
CA LEU A 175 1.23 -0.45 -8.21
C LEU A 175 2.08 0.70 -7.68
N VAL A 176 2.51 1.58 -8.59
CA VAL A 176 3.29 2.79 -8.34
C VAL A 176 2.65 3.94 -9.15
N GLY A 177 2.58 5.13 -8.56
CA GLY A 177 1.99 6.31 -9.22
C GLY A 177 1.55 7.38 -8.22
N TYR A 178 1.08 8.53 -8.70
CA TYR A 178 0.67 9.65 -7.85
C TYR A 178 -0.79 9.56 -7.37
N HIS A 179 -1.02 10.06 -6.15
CA HIS A 179 -2.34 10.43 -5.66
C HIS A 179 -2.31 11.85 -5.13
N GLY A 180 -2.89 12.79 -5.88
CA GLY A 180 -2.61 14.21 -5.66
C GLY A 180 -1.13 14.48 -5.90
N ARG A 181 -0.44 15.05 -4.91
CA ARG A 181 1.00 15.37 -4.99
C ARG A 181 1.94 14.33 -4.38
N ASP A 182 1.39 13.26 -3.82
CA ASP A 182 2.17 12.20 -3.17
C ASP A 182 2.36 11.00 -4.11
N ALA A 183 3.59 10.54 -4.26
CA ALA A 183 3.89 9.32 -5.02
C ALA A 183 3.74 8.10 -4.11
N LEU A 184 3.09 7.03 -4.58
CA LEU A 184 2.72 5.87 -3.78
C LEU A 184 3.36 4.57 -4.29
N ILE A 185 3.53 3.60 -3.39
CA ILE A 185 3.65 2.16 -3.72
C ILE A 185 2.57 1.40 -2.96
N VAL A 186 1.77 0.57 -3.64
CA VAL A 186 0.74 -0.27 -3.01
C VAL A 186 1.36 -1.53 -2.40
N LEU A 187 1.71 -1.47 -1.11
CA LEU A 187 2.50 -2.48 -0.41
C LEU A 187 1.86 -3.87 -0.37
N ARG A 188 0.52 -3.96 -0.34
CA ARG A 188 -0.21 -5.24 -0.49
C ARG A 188 0.18 -6.03 -1.75
N HIS A 189 0.63 -5.34 -2.80
CA HIS A 189 1.01 -5.92 -4.09
C HIS A 189 2.52 -5.80 -4.39
N VAL A 190 3.35 -5.48 -3.38
CA VAL A 190 4.80 -5.24 -3.52
C VAL A 190 5.56 -6.35 -4.24
N ARG A 191 5.06 -7.60 -4.25
CA ARG A 191 5.68 -8.71 -4.98
C ARG A 191 5.78 -8.43 -6.49
N LEU A 192 4.81 -7.72 -7.07
CA LEU A 192 4.82 -7.29 -8.46
C LEU A 192 5.91 -6.23 -8.76
N LEU A 193 6.51 -5.61 -7.74
CA LEU A 193 7.58 -4.63 -7.89
C LEU A 193 8.94 -5.32 -7.89
N ARG A 194 9.81 -4.97 -8.84
CA ARG A 194 11.26 -5.21 -8.72
C ARG A 194 11.95 -4.02 -8.07
N ARG A 195 11.69 -2.81 -8.57
CA ARG A 195 12.20 -1.55 -7.98
C ARG A 195 11.37 -0.33 -8.40
N ALA A 196 11.48 0.75 -7.62
CA ALA A 196 11.03 2.09 -7.98
C ALA A 196 12.14 3.12 -7.72
N LEU A 197 12.02 4.29 -8.36
CA LEU A 197 12.93 5.43 -8.23
C LEU A 197 12.09 6.70 -8.12
N PHE A 198 12.27 7.49 -7.07
CA PHE A 198 11.56 8.74 -6.84
C PHE A 198 12.55 9.91 -6.92
N ILE A 199 12.18 10.95 -7.68
CA ILE A 199 13.05 12.11 -7.92
C ILE A 199 12.51 13.29 -7.10
N ALA A 200 13.34 13.88 -6.23
CA ALA A 200 12.93 15.00 -5.40
C ALA A 200 12.58 16.24 -6.25
N ALA A 201 11.49 16.93 -5.89
CA ALA A 201 11.23 18.29 -6.36
C ALA A 201 12.11 19.32 -5.63
N GLY A 202 12.50 19.00 -4.39
CA GLY A 202 13.28 19.83 -3.48
C GLY A 202 12.99 19.43 -2.02
N PRO A 203 13.62 20.07 -1.03
CA PRO A 203 13.27 19.86 0.38
C PRO A 203 11.91 20.50 0.73
N PRO A 204 11.09 19.90 1.61
CA PRO A 204 11.28 18.60 2.26
C PRO A 204 10.80 17.45 1.35
N MET A 205 11.57 16.37 1.32
CA MET A 205 11.13 15.06 0.83
C MET A 205 10.97 14.12 2.04
N THR A 206 9.93 13.29 2.06
CA THR A 206 9.67 12.36 3.17
C THR A 206 9.16 11.02 2.66
N VAL A 207 9.39 9.96 3.43
CA VAL A 207 8.88 8.60 3.17
C VAL A 207 8.08 8.15 4.39
N GLN A 208 6.86 7.67 4.21
CA GLN A 208 5.98 7.22 5.28
C GLN A 208 5.28 5.91 4.92
N THR A 209 4.96 5.09 5.92
CA THR A 209 4.09 3.91 5.80
C THR A 209 2.72 4.18 6.41
N PHE A 210 1.71 3.43 5.97
CA PHE A 210 0.33 3.56 6.47
C PHE A 210 0.18 3.41 8.00
N ASP A 211 1.12 2.75 8.68
CA ASP A 211 1.13 2.63 10.15
C ASP A 211 1.69 3.88 10.89
N GLY A 212 2.06 4.93 10.16
CA GLY A 212 2.58 6.18 10.71
C GLY A 212 4.09 6.19 10.94
N SER A 213 4.79 5.08 10.67
CA SER A 213 6.26 5.08 10.63
C SER A 213 6.74 5.94 9.45
N GLY A 214 7.89 6.62 9.59
CA GLY A 214 8.41 7.45 8.51
C GLY A 214 9.80 8.01 8.78
N VAL A 215 10.44 8.46 7.70
CA VAL A 215 11.79 9.02 7.69
C VAL A 215 11.82 10.23 6.75
N ALA A 216 12.46 11.32 7.19
CA ALA A 216 12.73 12.46 6.31
C ALA A 216 13.88 12.12 5.33
N VAL A 217 13.88 12.71 4.15
CA VAL A 217 15.00 12.59 3.20
C VAL A 217 15.68 13.94 3.12
N GLN A 218 17.00 13.98 3.36
CA GLN A 218 17.78 15.20 3.14
C GLN A 218 17.73 15.55 1.64
N GLY A 219 17.06 16.65 1.28
CA GLY A 219 16.73 16.98 -0.13
C GLY A 219 17.94 17.23 -1.04
N THR A 220 19.09 17.53 -0.44
CA THR A 220 20.40 17.71 -1.08
C THR A 220 21.47 17.11 -0.17
N LEU A 221 22.13 16.04 -0.61
CA LEU A 221 23.19 15.36 0.15
C LEU A 221 24.56 16.03 0.03
N ALA A 222 24.82 16.75 -1.07
CA ALA A 222 26.00 17.59 -1.28
C ALA A 222 25.67 18.76 -2.24
N PRO A 223 26.39 19.90 -2.23
CA PRO A 223 26.09 21.05 -3.09
C PRO A 223 26.03 20.69 -4.58
N GLY A 224 25.05 21.25 -5.31
CA GLY A 224 24.81 20.92 -6.72
C GLY A 224 24.28 19.51 -6.97
N GLN A 225 23.76 18.83 -5.94
CA GLN A 225 23.12 17.51 -6.07
C GLN A 225 21.63 17.58 -5.68
N ARG A 226 20.81 16.89 -6.47
CA ARG A 226 19.45 16.51 -6.12
C ARG A 226 19.47 15.12 -5.48
N THR A 227 18.70 14.93 -4.42
CA THR A 227 18.49 13.57 -3.87
C THR A 227 17.45 12.82 -4.70
N VAL A 228 17.74 11.57 -5.03
CA VAL A 228 16.78 10.57 -5.51
C VAL A 228 16.63 9.47 -4.47
N LEU A 229 15.50 8.78 -4.50
CA LEU A 229 15.20 7.67 -3.60
C LEU A 229 14.99 6.39 -4.40
N THR A 230 15.89 5.42 -4.28
CA THR A 230 15.67 4.07 -4.79
C THR A 230 14.90 3.24 -3.76
N VAL A 231 13.95 2.44 -4.26
CA VAL A 231 13.20 1.47 -3.47
C VAL A 231 13.31 0.12 -4.15
N ALA A 232 13.99 -0.84 -3.54
CA ALA A 232 14.27 -2.16 -4.11
C ALA A 232 13.57 -3.26 -3.32
N ARG A 233 12.90 -4.19 -4.02
CA ARG A 233 12.35 -5.39 -3.37
C ARG A 233 13.46 -6.43 -3.19
N ILE A 234 13.65 -6.87 -1.95
CA ILE A 234 14.59 -7.94 -1.61
C ILE A 234 13.83 -9.07 -0.92
N GLY A 235 13.46 -10.10 -1.71
CA GLY A 235 12.67 -11.24 -1.23
C GLY A 235 11.28 -10.83 -0.75
N SER A 236 11.15 -10.70 0.56
CA SER A 236 9.96 -10.28 1.31
C SER A 236 10.03 -8.86 1.91
N MET A 237 11.17 -8.17 1.79
CA MET A 237 11.41 -6.82 2.33
C MET A 237 11.49 -5.75 1.23
N LEU A 238 11.34 -4.49 1.62
CA LEU A 238 11.79 -3.33 0.83
C LEU A 238 13.03 -2.70 1.47
N GLU A 239 14.06 -2.50 0.66
CA GLU A 239 15.14 -1.56 0.98
C GLU A 239 14.80 -0.19 0.38
N VAL A 240 14.99 0.87 1.16
CA VAL A 240 14.75 2.26 0.78
C VAL A 240 16.06 3.01 1.00
N ARG A 241 16.57 3.64 -0.07
CA ARG A 241 17.90 4.25 -0.10
C ARG A 241 17.84 5.63 -0.74
N ALA A 242 18.53 6.60 -0.13
CA ALA A 242 18.77 7.93 -0.69
C ALA A 242 20.10 7.93 -1.46
N GLU A 243 20.10 8.52 -2.66
CA GLU A 243 21.28 8.61 -3.55
C GLU A 243 21.37 10.02 -4.15
N SER A 244 22.58 10.45 -4.51
CA SER A 244 22.83 11.77 -5.12
C SER A 244 22.87 11.68 -6.64
N VAL A 245 22.25 12.65 -7.33
CA VAL A 245 22.48 12.92 -8.75
C VAL A 245 22.77 14.40 -8.96
N PRO A 246 23.52 14.80 -10.01
CA PRO A 246 23.69 16.21 -10.36
C PRO A 246 22.35 16.95 -10.55
N GLU A 247 22.26 18.16 -10.02
CA GLU A 247 21.00 18.91 -9.98
C GLU A 247 20.53 19.36 -11.37
N GLU A 248 21.45 19.56 -12.30
CA GLU A 248 21.16 19.93 -13.69
C GLU A 248 20.54 18.80 -14.53
N TRP A 249 20.51 17.55 -14.03
CA TRP A 249 19.97 16.43 -14.79
C TRP A 249 18.44 16.47 -14.97
N ASP A 250 18.02 16.21 -16.22
CA ASP A 250 16.65 15.91 -16.57
C ASP A 250 16.22 14.50 -16.09
N ASP A 251 14.91 14.25 -15.99
CA ASP A 251 14.40 12.96 -15.49
C ASP A 251 14.80 11.78 -16.39
N GLY A 252 14.95 11.98 -17.70
CA GLY A 252 15.43 10.96 -18.64
C GLY A 252 16.93 10.68 -18.56
N GLN A 253 17.76 11.63 -18.12
CA GLN A 253 19.15 11.38 -17.72
C GLN A 253 19.18 10.54 -16.43
N ILE A 254 18.41 10.93 -15.42
CA ILE A 254 18.30 10.21 -14.14
C ILE A 254 17.81 8.77 -14.38
N TRP A 255 16.77 8.55 -15.18
CA TRP A 255 16.28 7.21 -15.50
C TRP A 255 17.34 6.34 -16.19
N ARG A 256 18.17 6.91 -17.08
CA ARG A 256 19.25 6.19 -17.76
C ARG A 256 20.39 5.80 -16.83
N GLU A 257 20.81 6.68 -15.93
CA GLU A 257 21.84 6.35 -14.91
C GLU A 257 21.39 5.17 -14.06
N PHE A 258 20.15 5.20 -13.59
CA PHE A 258 19.54 4.10 -12.85
C PHE A 258 19.08 2.94 -13.75
N ALA A 259 19.51 2.88 -15.02
CA ALA A 259 19.22 1.81 -15.97
C ALA A 259 17.72 1.44 -16.09
N PHE A 260 16.84 2.43 -16.09
CA PHE A 260 15.43 2.30 -16.49
C PHE A 260 15.30 2.58 -18.00
N THR A 261 14.85 1.58 -18.75
CA THR A 261 14.41 1.72 -20.13
C THR A 261 12.89 1.57 -20.15
N MET A 262 12.15 2.59 -20.57
CA MET A 262 10.69 2.56 -20.55
C MET A 262 10.16 1.60 -21.62
N THR A 263 9.27 0.68 -21.24
CA THR A 263 8.52 -0.14 -22.20
C THR A 263 7.67 0.76 -23.10
N VAL A 264 7.40 0.34 -24.33
CA VAL A 264 6.39 1.03 -25.15
C VAL A 264 5.02 0.59 -24.68
N GLY A 265 4.32 1.46 -23.95
CA GLY A 265 2.94 1.22 -23.55
C GLY A 265 2.05 1.07 -24.79
N LEU A 266 1.53 -0.14 -25.02
CA LEU A 266 0.42 -0.36 -25.95
C LEU A 266 -0.80 0.35 -25.37
N GLY A 267 -1.05 1.57 -25.84
CA GLY A 267 -1.86 2.57 -25.15
C GLY A 267 -3.21 2.04 -24.65
N GLY A 268 -3.34 1.88 -23.33
CA GLY A 268 -4.61 1.62 -22.68
C GLY A 268 -5.60 2.75 -23.00
N PRO A 269 -6.90 2.45 -23.17
CA PRO A 269 -7.87 3.45 -23.58
C PRO A 269 -7.98 4.56 -22.54
N ARG A 270 -7.69 5.79 -22.96
CA ARG A 270 -7.95 7.01 -22.17
C ARG A 270 -9.43 7.01 -21.76
N ARG A 271 -9.70 7.24 -20.47
CA ARG A 271 -11.02 7.40 -19.86
C ARG A 271 -11.17 8.81 -19.32
#